data_AF-A0A9X3DHN3-F1
#
_entry.id   AF-A0A9X3DHN3-F1
#
_cell.length_a   1.000
_cell.length_b   1.000
_cell.length_c   1.000
_cell.angle_alpha   90.00
_cell.angle_beta   90.00
_cell.angle_gamma   90.00
#
_symmetry.space_group_name_H-M   'P 1'
#
loop_
_entity.id
_entity.type
_entity.pdbx_description
1 polymer ?
#
loop_
_entity_poly.entity_id
_entity_poly.type
_entity_poly.pdbx_seq_one_letter_code
_entity_poly.pdbx_strand_id
1 'polypeptide(L)' 'MESKNIYSESFSNRERHFFIDMKRTAKGNLYLKITRSDQSVDGSYNRSSIIIFEEDFECFITSLSSVFHHTMFS' A
#
# COMPACT_ATOMS: atom_id res chain seq x y z
N MET A 1 20.31 3.97 -2.91
CA MET A 1 20.22 2.89 -3.91
C MET A 1 18.74 2.60 -4.11
N GLU A 2 18.23 2.80 -5.32
CA GLU A 2 16.78 2.84 -5.57
C GLU A 2 16.15 1.45 -5.55
N SER A 3 15.03 1.32 -4.84
CA SER A 3 14.16 0.15 -4.92
C SER A 3 13.46 0.12 -6.29
N LYS A 4 13.55 -0.98 -7.03
CA LYS A 4 12.86 -1.14 -8.33
C LYS A 4 11.37 -1.33 -8.10
N ASN A 5 10.53 -0.54 -8.75
CA ASN A 5 9.09 -0.81 -8.82
C ASN A 5 8.84 -1.97 -9.80
N ILE A 6 8.12 -3.00 -9.34
CA ILE A 6 7.76 -4.17 -10.17
C ILE A 6 6.38 -3.96 -10.78
N TYR A 7 5.42 -3.54 -9.95
CA TYR A 7 4.05 -3.30 -10.34
C TYR A 7 3.45 -2.22 -9.44
N SER A 8 2.56 -1.42 -10.02
CA SER A 8 1.79 -0.41 -9.31
C SER A 8 0.34 -0.45 -9.75
N GLU A 9 -0.54 -0.34 -8.78
CA GLU A 9 -1.93 0.03 -9.00
C GLU A 9 -2.24 1.31 -8.22
N SER A 10 -3.09 2.16 -8.78
CA SER A 10 -3.47 3.41 -8.12
C SER A 10 -4.92 3.76 -8.40
N PHE A 11 -5.56 4.35 -7.41
CA PHE A 11 -6.91 4.89 -7.55
C PHE A 11 -7.04 6.16 -6.70
N SER A 12 -8.06 6.96 -7.01
CA SER A 12 -8.34 8.20 -6.29
C SER A 12 -9.78 8.23 -5.81
N ASN A 13 -10.00 8.82 -4.65
CA ASN A 13 -11.33 9.10 -4.11
C ASN A 13 -11.35 10.52 -3.54
N ARG A 14 -11.78 11.48 -4.38
CA ARG A 14 -11.70 12.93 -4.14
C ARG A 14 -10.23 13.33 -3.91
N GLU A 15 -9.96 14.11 -2.88
CA GLU A 15 -8.62 14.59 -2.46
C GLU A 15 -7.70 13.49 -1.91
N ARG A 16 -8.06 12.21 -2.04
CA ARG A 16 -7.28 11.09 -1.50
C ARG A 16 -6.81 10.19 -2.63
N HIS A 17 -5.50 10.10 -2.79
CA HIS A 17 -4.86 9.27 -3.80
C HIS A 17 -4.18 8.07 -3.14
N PHE A 18 -4.44 6.88 -3.65
CA PHE A 18 -3.90 5.64 -3.13
C PHE A 18 -2.97 5.00 -4.16
N PHE A 19 -1.85 4.48 -3.68
CA PHE A 19 -0.85 3.76 -4.47
C PHE A 19 -0.55 2.43 -3.78
N ILE A 20 -0.64 1.35 -4.54
CA ILE A 20 -0.33 -0.01 -4.09
C ILE A 20 0.83 -0.49 -4.95
N ASP A 21 2.04 -0.45 -4.38
CA ASP A 21 3.27 -0.73 -5.11
C ASP A 21 3.90 -2.04 -4.64
N MET A 22 4.12 -2.98 -5.54
CA MET A 22 5.03 -4.11 -5.33
C MET A 22 6.43 -3.69 -5.77
N LYS A 23 7.40 -3.75 -4.86
CA LYS A 23 8.76 -3.27 -5.08
C LYS A 23 9.80 -4.32 -4.72
N ARG A 24 10.99 -4.18 -5.29
CA ARG A 24 12.16 -5.00 -4.96
C ARG A 24 13.21 -4.17 -4.25
N THR A 25 13.68 -4.65 -3.11
CA THR A 25 14.83 -4.08 -2.41
C THR A 25 16.09 -4.26 -3.24
N ALA A 26 17.14 -3.51 -2.89
CA ALA A 26 18.48 -3.69 -3.43
C ALA A 26 19.02 -5.12 -3.33
N LYS A 27 18.63 -5.86 -2.28
CA LYS A 27 19.08 -7.24 -2.03
C LYS A 27 18.25 -8.29 -2.78
N GLY A 28 17.22 -7.87 -3.49
CA GLY A 28 16.38 -8.76 -4.28
C GLY A 28 15.05 -9.16 -3.62
N ASN A 29 14.87 -8.91 -2.33
CA ASN A 29 13.62 -9.25 -1.61
C ASN A 29 12.47 -8.34 -2.05
N LEU A 30 11.27 -8.88 -2.08
CA LEU A 30 10.04 -8.14 -2.37
C LEU A 30 9.54 -7.39 -1.13
N TYR A 31 8.78 -6.33 -1.38
CA TYR A 31 7.97 -5.68 -0.35
C TYR A 31 6.79 -4.95 -0.99
N LEU A 32 5.67 -4.94 -0.29
CA LEU A 32 4.48 -4.19 -0.63
C LEU A 32 4.55 -2.82 0.07
N LYS A 33 4.28 -1.75 -0.67
CA LYS A 33 4.10 -0.41 -0.11
C LYS A 33 2.73 0.11 -0.48
N ILE A 34 1.91 0.37 0.52
CA ILE A 34 0.60 1.02 0.35
C ILE A 34 0.75 2.47 0.81
N THR A 35 0.47 3.43 -0.06
CA THR A 35 0.59 4.86 0.22
C THR A 35 -0.75 5.55 0.05
N ARG A 36 -1.14 6.37 1.03
CA ARG A 36 -2.20 7.38 0.88
C ARG A 36 -1.55 8.75 0.76
N SER A 37 -2.02 9.56 -0.19
CA SER A 37 -1.63 10.96 -0.39
C SER A 37 -2.89 11.82 -0.34
N ASP A 38 -3.03 12.62 0.71
CA ASP A 38 -4.15 13.53 0.91
C ASP A 38 -3.79 14.93 0.42
N GLN A 39 -4.57 15.48 -0.52
CA GLN A 39 -4.44 16.85 -0.97
C GLN A 39 -5.08 17.79 0.06
N SER A 40 -4.32 18.80 0.47
CA SER A 40 -4.75 19.84 1.41
C SER A 40 -5.33 21.03 0.65
N VAL A 41 -6.08 21.88 1.34
CA VAL A 41 -6.78 23.04 0.74
C VAL A 41 -5.80 24.03 0.08
N ASP A 42 -4.58 24.12 0.62
CA ASP A 42 -3.49 24.95 0.09
C ASP A 42 -2.77 24.32 -1.12
N GLY A 43 -3.21 23.16 -1.60
CA GLY A 43 -2.60 22.41 -2.68
C GLY A 43 -1.40 21.55 -2.26
N SER A 44 -1.03 21.53 -0.98
CA SER A 44 0.01 20.63 -0.47
C SER A 44 -0.49 19.19 -0.35
N TYR A 45 0.43 18.23 -0.21
CA TYR A 45 0.09 16.82 -0.06
C TYR A 45 0.67 16.23 1.21
N ASN A 46 -0.17 15.57 2.00
CA ASN A 46 0.23 14.78 3.16
C ASN A 46 0.26 13.31 2.79
N ARG A 47 1.40 12.65 2.99
CA ARG A 47 1.60 11.25 2.60
C ARG A 47 1.82 10.37 3.82
N SER A 48 1.10 9.25 3.86
CA SER A 48 1.33 8.16 4.82
C SER A 48 1.52 6.85 4.07
N SER A 49 2.40 5.99 4.57
CA SER A 49 2.68 4.70 3.95
C SER A 49 2.77 3.60 4.99
N ILE A 50 2.33 2.40 4.60
CA ILE A 50 2.59 1.15 5.28
C ILE A 50 3.48 0.30 4.37
N ILE A 51 4.48 -0.35 4.94
CA ILE A 51 5.39 -1.27 4.25
C ILE A 51 5.22 -2.64 4.87
N ILE A 52 5.05 -3.65 4.02
CA ILE A 52 4.98 -5.06 4.41
C ILE A 52 6.09 -5.77 3.64
N PHE A 53 6.93 -6.54 4.34
CA PHE A 53 8.01 -7.30 3.71
C PHE A 53 7.52 -8.68 3.25
N GLU A 54 8.29 -9.29 2.35
CA GLU A 54 7.95 -10.56 1.70
C GLU A 54 7.64 -11.69 2.70
N GLU A 55 8.38 -11.75 3.81
CA GLU A 55 8.18 -12.73 4.88
C GLU A 55 6.81 -12.64 5.57
N ASP A 56 6.15 -11.48 5.50
CA ASP A 56 4.88 -11.22 6.20
C ASP A 56 3.64 -11.27 5.29
N PHE A 57 3.82 -11.48 3.99
CA PHE A 57 2.72 -11.37 3.01
C PHE A 57 1.55 -12.31 3.28
N GLU A 58 1.83 -13.57 3.61
CA GLU A 58 0.78 -14.58 3.85
C GLU A 58 -0.10 -14.19 5.04
N CYS A 59 0.53 -13.85 6.16
CA CYS A 59 -0.17 -13.40 7.36
C CYS A 59 -0.97 -12.13 7.09
N PHE A 60 -0.37 -11.14 6.43
CA PHE A 60 -1.02 -9.87 6.13
C PHE A 60 -2.27 -10.05 5.25
N ILE A 61 -2.18 -10.82 4.15
CA ILE A 61 -3.30 -11.05 3.24
C ILE A 61 -4.42 -11.84 3.94
N THR A 62 -4.05 -12.86 4.71
CA THR A 62 -5.02 -13.68 5.45
C THR A 62 -5.78 -12.84 6.48
N SER A 63 -5.08 -12.02 7.27
CA SER A 63 -5.71 -11.13 8.23
C SER A 63 -6.58 -10.07 7.56
N LEU A 64 -6.11 -9.47 6.46
CA LEU A 64 -6.88 -8.48 5.71
C LEU A 64 -8.18 -9.10 5.16
N SER A 65 -8.10 -10.29 4.57
CA SER A 65 -9.28 -11.02 4.09
C SER A 65 -10.25 -11.37 5.22
N SER A 66 -9.74 -11.82 6.36
CA SER A 66 -10.55 -12.17 7.54
C SER A 66 -11.34 -10.95 8.04
N VAL A 67 -10.72 -9.77 8.14
CA VAL A 67 -11.41 -8.53 8.54
C VAL A 67 -12.59 -8.25 7.61
N PHE A 68 -12.37 -8.24 6.28
CA PHE A 68 -13.46 -7.97 5.33
C PHE A 68 -14.58 -8.99 5.40
N HIS A 69 -14.24 -10.28 5.54
CA HIS A 69 -15.23 -11.34 5.67
C HIS A 69 -16.13 -11.11 6.89
N HIS A 70 -15.56 -10.74 8.02
CA HIS A 70 -16.33 -10.53 9.26
C HIS A 70 -17.06 -9.19 9.34
N THR A 71 -16.66 -8.15 8.60
CA THR A 71 -17.29 -6.82 8.70
C THR A 71 -18.29 -6.54 7.59
N MET A 72 -18.17 -7.18 6.43
CA MET A 72 -19.06 -6.93 5.29
C MET A 72 -20.21 -7.93 5.17
N PHE A 73 -20.10 -9.09 5.84
CA PHE A 73 -21.12 -10.14 5.82
C PHE A 73 -21.74 -10.42 7.21
N SER A 74 -21.49 -9.54 8.18
CA SER A 74 -22.13 -9.56 9.52
C SER A 74 -23.38 -8.70 9.57
#